data_AF-A0AAE0V7W9-F1
#
_entry.id   AF-A0AAE0V7W9-F1
#
_cell.length_a   1.000
_cell.length_b   1.000
_cell.length_c   1.000
_cell.angle_alpha   90.00
_cell.angle_beta   90.00
_cell.angle_gamma   90.00
#
_symmetry.space_group_name_H-M   'P 1'
#
loop_
_entity.id
_entity.type
_entity.pdbx_description
1 polymer ?
#
loop_
_entity_poly.entity_id
_entity_poly.type
_entity_poly.pdbx_seq_one_letter_code
_entity_poly.pdbx_strand_id
1 'polypeptide(L)' 'MCWSRVVDCLGILTGAQLFSLSKDELKAVCGDEGSRVYSQISVQKAQIERSYGNSELEEIMKRRQREVDAFTWD' A
#
# COMPACT_ATOMS: atom_id res chain seq x y z
N MET A 1 24.95 8.42 8.20
CA MET A 1 23.84 9.38 7.95
C MET A 1 23.21 9.17 6.56
N CYS A 2 22.87 7.93 6.14
CA CYS A 2 22.39 7.69 4.77
C CYS A 2 20.90 8.01 4.54
N TRP A 3 20.12 8.32 5.58
CA TRP A 3 18.68 8.54 5.44
C TRP A 3 18.33 9.88 4.77
N SER A 4 19.19 10.91 4.86
CA SER A 4 18.94 12.21 4.20
C SER A 4 18.79 12.05 2.68
N ARG A 5 19.72 11.35 2.03
CA ARG A 5 19.70 11.13 0.58
C ARG A 5 18.47 10.37 0.12
N VAL A 6 18.04 9.38 0.91
CA VAL A 6 16.84 8.59 0.63
C VAL A 6 15.59 9.45 0.73
N VAL A 7 15.49 10.28 1.78
CA VAL A 7 14.38 11.22 1.96
C VAL A 7 14.37 12.31 0.91
N ASP A 8 15.51 12.82 0.47
CA ASP A 8 15.60 13.83 -0.61
C ASP A 8 15.14 13.24 -1.95
N CYS A 9 15.52 12.01 -2.28
CA CYS A 9 15.11 11.35 -3.52
C CYS A 9 13.66 10.84 -3.50
N LEU A 10 13.18 10.36 -2.35
CA LEU A 10 11.82 9.82 -2.21
C LEU A 10 10.78 10.89 -1.81
N GLY A 11 11.22 12.00 -1.21
CA GLY A 11 10.35 13.08 -0.72
C GLY A 11 9.83 14.01 -1.81
N ILE A 12 10.47 14.02 -2.98
CA ILE A 12 9.94 14.70 -4.19
C ILE A 12 8.83 13.89 -4.89
N LEU A 13 8.73 12.59 -4.58
CA LEU A 13 7.75 11.70 -5.18
C LEU A 13 6.46 11.73 -4.37
N THR A 14 5.33 11.80 -5.07
CA THR A 14 4.02 11.61 -4.44
C THR A 14 3.88 10.17 -3.95
N GLY A 15 3.08 9.93 -2.90
CA GLY A 15 2.95 8.58 -2.29
C GLY A 15 2.63 7.47 -3.30
N ALA A 16 1.86 7.77 -4.35
CA ALA A 16 1.57 6.83 -5.44
C ALA A 16 2.80 6.47 -6.30
N GLN A 17 3.69 7.44 -6.53
CA GLN A 17 4.96 7.21 -7.25
C GLN A 17 5.93 6.44 -6.36
N LEU A 18 6.00 6.77 -5.06
CA LEU A 18 6.81 6.05 -4.08
C LEU A 18 6.42 4.57 -3.98
N PHE A 19 5.12 4.28 -3.98
CA PHE A 19 4.59 2.92 -3.98
C PHE A 19 4.67 2.21 -5.33
N SER A 20 4.91 2.95 -6.42
CA SER A 20 5.14 2.39 -7.75
C SER A 20 6.60 2.00 -7.98
N LEU A 21 7.54 2.51 -7.15
CA LEU A 21 8.94 2.15 -7.25
C LEU A 21 9.16 0.69 -6.87
N SER A 22 9.91 -0.01 -7.70
CA SER A 22 10.33 -1.39 -7.52
C SER A 22 11.60 -1.49 -6.66
N LYS A 23 11.90 -2.71 -6.19
CA LYS A 23 13.08 -3.00 -5.37
C LYS A 23 14.39 -2.58 -6.07
N ASP A 24 14.45 -2.76 -7.38
CA ASP A 24 15.63 -2.43 -8.20
C ASP A 24 15.83 -0.92 -8.34
N GLU A 25 14.75 -0.13 -8.48
CA GLU A 25 14.84 1.34 -8.52
C GLU A 25 15.30 1.92 -7.18
N LEU A 26 14.76 1.41 -6.06
CA LEU A 26 15.20 1.82 -4.72
C LEU A 26 16.66 1.44 -4.46
N LYS A 27 17.11 0.28 -4.95
CA LYS A 27 18.50 -0.16 -4.85
C LYS A 27 19.44 0.64 -5.75
N ALA A 28 18.99 1.08 -6.93
CA ALA A 28 19.75 1.95 -7.81
C ALA A 28 20.01 3.34 -7.20
N VAL A 29 19.03 3.89 -6.47
CA VAL A 29 19.12 5.22 -5.85
C VAL A 29 19.85 5.19 -4.50
N CYS A 30 19.61 4.15 -3.69
CA CYS A 30 20.03 4.09 -2.29
C CYS A 30 21.14 3.05 -2.01
N GLY A 31 21.55 2.27 -3.01
CA GLY A 31 22.55 1.20 -2.85
C GLY A 31 22.06 0.08 -1.94
N ASP A 32 22.93 -0.43 -1.07
CA ASP A 32 22.63 -1.55 -0.16
C ASP A 32 21.47 -1.24 0.80
N GLU A 33 21.36 0.02 1.24
CA GLU A 33 20.26 0.51 2.07
C GLU A 33 18.89 0.50 1.36
N GLY A 34 18.88 0.54 0.01
CA GLY A 34 17.65 0.53 -0.79
C GLY A 34 16.81 -0.73 -0.60
N SER A 35 17.46 -1.88 -0.38
CA SER A 35 16.75 -3.13 -0.10
C SER A 35 16.03 -3.10 1.25
N ARG A 36 16.62 -2.43 2.27
CA ARG A 36 16.00 -2.29 3.59
C ARG A 36 14.84 -1.29 3.54
N VAL A 37 15.01 -0.19 2.82
CA VAL A 37 13.97 0.84 2.62
C VAL A 37 12.78 0.26 1.84
N TYR A 38 13.02 -0.45 0.73
CA TYR A 38 11.96 -1.12 -0.02
C TYR A 38 11.19 -2.12 0.85
N SER A 39 11.90 -2.91 1.67
CA SER A 39 11.25 -3.86 2.57
C SER A 39 10.33 -3.17 3.58
N GLN A 40 10.72 -2.02 4.14
CA GLN A 40 9.88 -1.25 5.06
C GLN A 40 8.67 -0.61 4.35
N ILE A 41 8.88 0.02 3.18
CA ILE A 41 7.81 0.63 2.39
C ILE A 41 6.81 -0.44 1.94
N SER A 42 7.28 -1.61 1.50
CA SER A 42 6.43 -2.72 1.04
C SER A 42 5.58 -3.30 2.18
N VAL A 43 6.11 -3.42 3.40
CA VAL A 43 5.32 -3.84 4.57
C VAL A 43 4.22 -2.83 4.86
N GLN A 44 4.52 -1.54 4.85
CA GLN A 44 3.50 -0.50 5.05
C GLN A 44 2.47 -0.48 3.91
N LYS A 45 2.90 -0.64 2.65
CA LYS A 45 2.02 -0.75 1.48
C LYS A 45 1.02 -1.89 1.65
N ALA A 46 1.52 -3.09 1.96
CA ALA A 46 0.69 -4.28 2.13
C ALA A 46 -0.29 -4.11 3.29
N GLN A 47 0.08 -3.42 4.36
CA GLN A 47 -0.80 -3.15 5.49
C GLN A 47 -1.93 -2.17 5.11
N ILE A 48 -1.62 -1.14 4.33
CA ILE A 48 -2.61 -0.20 3.79
C ILE A 48 -3.55 -0.92 2.81
N GLU A 49 -3.02 -1.64 1.83
CA GLU A 49 -3.82 -2.40 0.85
C GLU A 49 -4.73 -3.42 1.52
N ARG A 50 -4.25 -4.13 2.55
CA ARG A 50 -5.09 -5.06 3.34
C ARG A 50 -6.21 -4.32 4.06
N SER A 51 -5.94 -3.15 4.63
CA SER A 51 -6.94 -2.36 5.35
C SER A 51 -8.00 -1.82 4.39
N TYR A 52 -7.61 -1.31 3.22
CA TYR A 52 -8.52 -0.82 2.19
C TYR A 52 -9.31 -1.96 1.52
N GLY A 53 -8.66 -3.05 1.14
CA GLY A 53 -9.31 -4.18 0.48
C GLY A 53 -10.33 -4.90 1.37
N ASN A 54 -10.06 -5.02 2.67
CA ASN A 54 -11.03 -5.60 3.61
C ASN A 54 -12.26 -4.68 3.77
N SER A 55 -12.07 -3.36 3.81
CA SER A 55 -13.19 -2.40 3.87
C SER A 55 -14.06 -2.42 2.62
N GLU A 56 -13.47 -2.54 1.42
CA GLU A 56 -14.23 -2.62 0.18
C GLU A 56 -15.06 -3.92 0.11
N LEU A 57 -14.44 -5.05 0.44
CA LEU A 57 -15.11 -6.35 0.45
C LEU A 57 -16.24 -6.39 1.48
N GLU A 58 -16.04 -5.85 2.69
CA GLU A 58 -17.07 -5.78 3.72
C GLU A 58 -18.28 -4.96 3.31
N GLU A 59 -18.09 -3.83 2.63
CA GLU A 59 -19.21 -3.01 2.15
C GLU A 59 -20.00 -3.70 1.03
N ILE A 60 -19.32 -4.44 0.14
CA ILE A 60 -19.97 -5.28 -0.88
C ILE A 60 -20.78 -6.41 -0.20
N MET A 61 -20.21 -7.06 0.82
CA MET A 61 -20.89 -8.12 1.57
C MET A 61 -22.11 -7.59 2.31
N LYS A 62 -22.02 -6.45 3.01
CA LYS A 62 -23.17 -5.81 3.66
C LYS A 62 -24.27 -5.46 2.67
N ARG A 63 -23.91 -4.96 1.48
CA ARG A 63 -24.90 -4.61 0.45
C ARG A 63 -25.68 -5.84 0.00
N ARG A 64 -24.99 -6.95 -0.31
CA ARG A 64 -25.66 -8.22 -0.69
C ARG A 64 -26.44 -8.85 0.46
N GLN A 65 -25.95 -8.75 1.70
CA GLN A 65 -26.68 -9.24 2.86
C GLN A 65 -28.04 -8.53 3.00
N ARG A 66 -28.09 -7.21 2.80
CA ARG A 66 -29.36 -6.46 2.80
C ARG A 66 -30.32 -6.91 1.70
N GLU A 67 -29.82 -7.26 0.52
CA GLU A 67 -30.65 -7.79 -0.58
C GLU A 67 -31.22 -9.18 -0.25
N VAL A 68 -30.42 -10.04 0.40
CA VAL A 68 -30.86 -11.37 0.85
C VAL A 68 -31.85 -11.27 2.04
N ASP A 69 -31.59 -10.38 2.99
CA ASP A 69 -32.48 -10.15 4.13
C ASP A 69 -33.81 -9.51 3.69
N ALA A 70 -33.80 -8.67 2.66
CA ALA A 70 -35.03 -8.10 2.08
C ALA A 70 -35.85 -9.15 1.30
N PHE A 71 -35.19 -10.11 0.64
CA PHE A 71 -35.85 -11.18 -0.11
C PHE A 71 -36.41 -12.29 0.79
N THR A 72 -35.91 -12.45 2.01
CA THR A 72 -36.37 -13.49 2.96
C THR A 72 -37.61 -13.08 3.77
N TRP A 73 -38.07 -11.84 3.63
CA TRP A 73 -39.30 -11.32 4.26
C TRP A 73 -40.48 -11.13 3.27
N ASP A 74 -40.31 -11.55 2.02
CA ASP A 74 -41.38 -11.78 1.02
C ASP A 74 -41.72 -13.28 0.98
#